data_AF-A0A1Q8BLJ6-F1
#
_entry.id   AF-A0A1Q8BLJ6-F1
#
_cell.length_a   1.000
_cell.length_b   1.000
_cell.length_c   1.000
_cell.angle_alpha   90.00
_cell.angle_beta   90.00
_cell.angle_gamma   90.00
#
_symmetry.space_group_name_H-M   'P 1'
#
loop_
_entity.id
_entity.type
_entity.pdbx_description
1 polymer ?
#
loop_
_entity_poly.entity_id
_entity_poly.type
_entity_poly.pdbx_seq_one_letter_code
_entity_poly.pdbx_strand_id
1 'polypeptide(L)' 'MTNNGPDGRVTEPGKDNGHEMEISPLKRVLLRATPELKPELDGVFNAFDPWARDRGGYYSLQWTPKPRARADGSF' A
#
# COMPACT_ATOMS: atom_id res chain seq x y z
N MET A 1 -16.60 -13.90 -10.92
CA MET A 1 -16.30 -12.82 -9.96
C MET A 1 -14.82 -12.91 -9.63
N THR A 2 -14.01 -11.98 -10.11
CA THR A 2 -12.55 -11.97 -9.89
C THR A 2 -12.26 -11.34 -8.53
N ASN A 3 -12.34 -12.14 -7.45
CA ASN A 3 -12.13 -11.72 -6.07
C ASN A 3 -10.65 -11.45 -5.78
N ASN A 4 -10.08 -10.38 -6.33
CA ASN A 4 -8.73 -9.91 -6.00
C ASN A 4 -7.57 -10.93 -6.22
N GLY A 5 -7.83 -12.11 -6.77
CA GLY A 5 -6.84 -13.18 -6.98
C GLY A 5 -7.47 -14.57 -6.85
N PRO A 6 -6.70 -15.65 -7.07
CA PRO A 6 -7.18 -17.02 -6.97
C PRO A 6 -7.48 -17.43 -5.52
N ASP A 7 -6.83 -16.80 -4.53
CA ASP A 7 -6.90 -17.22 -3.12
C ASP A 7 -8.09 -16.59 -2.36
N GLY A 8 -9.09 -16.07 -3.07
CA GLY A 8 -10.26 -15.41 -2.46
C GLY A 8 -9.98 -14.01 -1.92
N ARG A 9 -10.89 -13.48 -1.10
CA ARG A 9 -10.83 -12.11 -0.56
C ARG A 9 -9.74 -11.99 0.51
N VAL A 10 -8.93 -10.93 0.42
CA VAL A 10 -7.88 -10.61 1.40
C VAL A 10 -8.04 -9.16 1.82
N THR A 11 -7.99 -8.87 3.12
CA THR A 11 -8.11 -7.52 3.69
C THR A 11 -6.77 -6.95 4.13
N GLU A 12 -6.66 -5.64 4.12
CA GLU A 12 -5.52 -4.93 4.70
C GLU A 12 -5.45 -5.18 6.23
N PRO A 13 -4.26 -5.16 6.84
CA PRO A 13 -4.07 -5.50 8.26
C PRO A 13 -4.60 -4.44 9.24
N GLY A 14 -5.23 -3.37 8.76
CA GLY A 14 -5.76 -2.27 9.56
C GLY A 14 -6.94 -1.59 8.88
N LYS A 15 -7.35 -0.44 9.40
CA LYS A 15 -8.47 0.34 8.88
C LYS A 15 -7.97 1.58 8.14
N ASP A 16 -8.53 1.83 6.96
CA ASP A 16 -8.38 3.10 6.25
C ASP A 16 -9.61 3.96 6.53
N ASN A 17 -9.42 5.16 7.08
CA ASN A 17 -10.51 6.04 7.51
C ASN A 17 -11.60 5.35 8.38
N GLY A 18 -11.21 4.36 9.20
CA GLY A 18 -12.14 3.62 10.06
C GLY A 18 -12.85 2.42 9.39
N HIS A 19 -12.56 2.15 8.11
CA HIS A 19 -13.15 1.06 7.35
C HIS A 19 -12.14 -0.05 7.08
N GLU A 20 -12.59 -1.30 7.17
CA GLU A 20 -11.83 -2.46 6.70
C GLU A 20 -11.84 -2.48 5.18
N MET A 21 -10.65 -2.51 4.59
CA MET A 21 -10.47 -2.46 3.15
C MET A 21 -9.93 -3.77 2.62
N GLU A 22 -10.39 -4.17 1.44
CA GLU A 22 -9.75 -5.25 0.70
C GLU A 22 -8.41 -4.78 0.13
N ILE A 23 -7.42 -5.67 0.12
CA ILE A 23 -6.15 -5.40 -0.56
C ILE A 23 -6.44 -5.15 -2.03
N SER A 24 -5.85 -4.07 -2.57
CA SER A 24 -6.02 -3.73 -3.99
C SER A 24 -5.53 -4.86 -4.94
N PRO A 25 -6.18 -5.06 -6.10
CA PRO A 25 -5.76 -6.08 -7.06
C PRO A 25 -4.30 -5.92 -7.49
N LEU A 26 -3.83 -4.68 -7.66
CA LEU A 26 -2.45 -4.37 -8.04
C LEU A 26 -1.45 -4.80 -6.97
N LYS A 27 -1.69 -4.47 -5.69
CA LYS A 27 -0.84 -4.91 -4.59
C LYS A 27 -0.74 -6.44 -4.53
N ARG A 28 -1.84 -7.16 -4.82
CA ARG A 28 -1.81 -8.63 -4.92
C ARG A 28 -1.01 -9.16 -6.10
N VAL A 29 -1.04 -8.50 -7.25
CA VAL A 29 -0.18 -8.87 -8.39
C VAL A 29 1.30 -8.65 -8.01
N LEU A 30 1.64 -7.49 -7.45
CA LEU A 30 3.01 -7.17 -7.04
C LEU A 30 3.54 -8.15 -5.99
N LEU A 31 2.77 -8.48 -4.96
CA LEU A 31 3.19 -9.43 -3.92
C LEU A 31 3.35 -10.87 -4.42
N ARG A 32 2.70 -11.24 -5.54
CA ARG A 32 2.91 -12.55 -6.19
C ARG A 32 4.10 -12.55 -7.13
N ALA A 33 4.27 -11.48 -7.88
CA ALA A 33 5.37 -11.34 -8.84
C ALA A 33 6.72 -11.05 -8.16
N THR A 34 6.69 -10.35 -7.03
CA THR A 34 7.87 -9.85 -6.31
C THR A 34 7.57 -9.82 -4.80
N PRO A 35 7.55 -10.98 -4.13
CA PRO A 35 7.20 -11.08 -2.71
C PRO A 35 8.14 -10.27 -1.79
N GLU A 36 9.36 -9.97 -2.24
CA GLU A 36 10.35 -9.14 -1.54
C GLU A 36 9.87 -7.70 -1.31
N LEU A 37 8.87 -7.23 -2.09
CA LEU A 37 8.26 -5.91 -1.90
C LEU A 37 7.29 -5.84 -0.72
N LYS A 38 6.99 -6.96 -0.07
CA LYS A 38 6.07 -7.00 1.09
C LYS A 38 6.34 -5.92 2.14
N PRO A 39 7.55 -5.81 2.74
CA PRO A 39 7.85 -4.75 3.71
C PRO A 39 7.66 -3.33 3.14
N GLU A 40 7.81 -3.15 1.83
CA GLU A 40 7.61 -1.85 1.22
C GLU A 40 6.14 -1.50 1.02
N LEU A 41 5.32 -2.49 0.71
CA LEU A 41 3.89 -2.34 0.45
C LEU A 41 3.01 -2.48 1.70
N ASP A 42 3.53 -2.95 2.83
CA ASP A 42 2.78 -3.17 4.07
C ASP A 42 2.04 -1.90 4.55
N GLY A 43 2.65 -0.72 4.38
CA GLY A 43 2.05 0.56 4.75
C GLY A 43 1.13 1.18 3.68
N VAL A 44 1.01 0.56 2.50
CA VAL A 44 0.22 1.09 1.39
C VAL A 44 -1.17 0.46 1.44
N PHE A 45 -2.13 1.18 2.01
CA PHE A 45 -3.52 0.72 2.17
C PHE A 45 -4.41 1.16 1.00
N ASN A 46 -4.16 2.35 0.45
CA ASN A 46 -4.97 2.93 -0.60
C ASN A 46 -4.13 3.84 -1.51
N ALA A 47 -3.55 3.25 -2.55
CA ALA A 47 -2.69 3.99 -3.49
C ALA A 47 -3.45 5.02 -4.34
N PHE A 48 -4.79 4.92 -4.39
CA PHE A 48 -5.65 5.73 -5.23
C PHE A 48 -6.82 6.33 -4.44
N ASP A 49 -6.64 6.66 -3.17
CA ASP A 49 -7.68 7.36 -2.41
C ASP A 49 -7.92 8.74 -3.08
N PRO A 50 -9.08 8.97 -3.72
CA PRO A 50 -9.37 10.26 -4.34
C PRO A 50 -9.49 11.38 -3.30
N TRP A 51 -9.77 11.05 -2.04
CA TRP A 51 -9.79 12.00 -0.93
C TRP A 51 -8.38 12.27 -0.39
N ALA A 52 -7.41 11.43 -0.78
CA ALA A 52 -6.00 11.63 -0.52
C ALA A 52 -5.28 12.55 -1.53
N ARG A 53 -6.00 13.36 -2.29
CA ARG A 53 -5.38 14.47 -3.05
C ARG A 53 -5.77 15.87 -2.55
N ASP A 54 -6.94 16.00 -1.93
CA ASP A 54 -7.62 17.29 -1.69
C ASP A 54 -7.48 17.85 -0.26
N ARG A 55 -6.75 17.18 0.63
CA ARG A 55 -6.51 17.59 2.01
C ARG A 55 -5.02 17.53 2.33
N GLY A 56 -4.29 18.56 1.90
CA GLY A 56 -2.84 18.73 2.11
C GLY A 56 -2.34 18.68 3.57
N GLY A 57 -3.20 18.38 4.54
CA GLY A 57 -2.85 18.11 5.94
C GLY A 57 -2.77 16.62 6.32
N TYR A 58 -3.24 15.68 5.49
CA TYR A 58 -3.25 14.24 5.83
C TYR A 58 -2.10 13.44 5.21
N TYR A 59 -1.46 13.96 4.17
CA TYR A 59 -0.34 13.32 3.48
C TYR A 59 0.57 14.40 2.91
N SER A 60 1.87 14.18 3.05
CA SER A 60 2.90 15.03 2.48
C SER A 60 3.35 14.45 1.15
N LEU A 61 3.52 15.31 0.15
CA LEU A 61 4.24 14.96 -1.09
C LEU A 61 5.76 15.03 -0.90
N GLN A 62 6.24 15.51 0.26
CA GLN A 62 7.66 15.54 0.57
C GLN A 62 8.16 14.11 0.75
N TRP A 63 9.19 13.77 -0.02
CA TRP A 63 9.83 12.47 0.09
C TRP A 63 10.45 12.32 1.50
N THR A 64 10.07 11.24 2.18
CA THR A 64 10.63 10.89 3.49
C THR A 64 11.17 9.46 3.40
N PRO A 65 12.49 9.24 3.59
CA PRO A 65 13.04 7.90 3.52
C PRO A 65 12.53 7.07 4.70
N LYS A 66 12.09 5.84 4.41
CA LYS A 66 11.86 4.86 5.47
C LYS A 66 13.17 4.61 6.22
N PRO A 67 13.12 4.26 7.52
CA PRO A 67 14.33 4.02 8.31
C PRO A 67 15.31 3.02 7.67
N ARG A 68 14.78 2.00 6.98
CA ARG A 68 15.59 0.99 6.28
C ARG A 68 16.19 1.49 4.96
N ALA A 69 15.60 2.50 4.33
CA ALA A 69 16.10 3.09 3.08
C ALA A 69 17.22 4.13 3.32
N ARG A 70 17.45 4.56 4.57
CA ARG A 70 18.50 5.55 4.91
C ARG A 70 19.93 5.06 4.65
N ALA A 71 20.14 3.74 4.63
CA ALA A 71 21.46 3.13 4.45
C ALA A 71 21.69 2.60 3.03
N ASP A 72 20.71 2.76 2.14
CA ASP A 72 20.80 2.29 0.75
C ASP A 72 21.55 3.32 -0.09
N GLY A 73 22.68 2.92 -0.67
CA GLY A 73 23.56 3.80 -1.46
C GLY A 73 22.99 4.22 -2.82
N SER A 74 21.80 3.76 -3.18
CA SER A 74 21.08 4.16 -4.40
C SER A 74 20.15 5.36 -4.21
N PHE A 75 20.06 5.91 -2.99
CA PHE A 75 19.23 7.08 -2.64
C PHE A 75 20.04 8.32 -2.25
#